data_AF-A0AAV3X837-F1
#
_entry.id   AF-A0AAV3X837-F1
#
_cell.length_a   1.000
_cell.length_b   1.000
_cell.length_c   1.000
_cell.angle_alpha   90.00
_cell.angle_beta   90.00
_cell.angle_gamma   90.00
#
_symmetry.space_group_name_H-M   'P 1'
#
loop_
_entity.id
_entity.type
_entity.pdbx_description
1 polymer ?
#
loop_
_entity_poly.entity_id
_entity_poly.type
_entity_poly.pdbx_seq_one_letter_code
_entity_poly.pdbx_strand_id
1 'polypeptide(L)'
;MQERAITELSALSVDNPIRAIALELLYKLQSSLAVNQEQQLEAEDRELVMAIRYATATPNAPLFQQKLEAAKQEGRQEGIQEGRQEGRQEGQRSILESFFLVRFGELDAVLAAFLTQVSALPATEFTILLLQLSAMNLDEQGMQQARQLLAENVWRMRFGELGERLPVLVQNLLALSAEELTLLLQQLPQLSNEELLARLPN
;
A
#
# COMPACT_ATOMS: atom_id res chain seq x y z
N MET A 1 7.69 14.37 -43.01
CA MET A 1 7.75 15.36 -41.89
C MET A 1 8.18 14.71 -40.57
N GLN A 2 7.68 13.51 -40.24
CA GLN A 2 7.92 12.87 -38.94
C GLN A 2 9.40 12.54 -38.65
N GLU A 3 10.19 12.12 -39.64
CA GLU A 3 11.63 11.84 -39.47
C GLU A 3 12.46 13.08 -39.07
N ARG A 4 12.11 14.26 -39.61
CA ARG A 4 12.76 15.52 -39.24
C ARG A 4 12.50 15.87 -37.78
N ALA A 5 11.26 15.67 -37.31
CA ALA A 5 10.90 15.90 -35.92
C ALA A 5 11.68 14.97 -34.97
N ILE A 6 11.86 13.69 -35.33
CA ILE A 6 12.65 12.73 -34.55
C ILE A 6 14.13 13.15 -34.48
N THR A 7 14.67 13.64 -35.60
CA THR A 7 16.08 14.08 -35.68
C THR A 7 16.31 15.33 -34.82
N GLU A 8 15.45 16.35 -34.93
CA GLU A 8 15.51 17.57 -34.12
C GLU A 8 15.39 17.27 -32.62
N LEU A 9 14.55 16.30 -32.27
CA LEU A 9 14.33 15.88 -30.89
C LEU A 9 15.54 15.15 -30.30
N SER A 10 16.25 14.33 -31.10
CA SER A 10 17.48 13.67 -30.67
C SER A 10 18.66 14.66 -30.46
N ALA A 11 18.63 15.80 -31.14
CA ALA A 11 19.62 16.87 -31.06
C ALA A 11 19.47 17.80 -29.83
N LEU A 12 18.37 17.68 -29.07
CA LEU A 12 18.18 18.41 -27.82
C LEU A 12 19.22 18.01 -26.76
N SER A 13 19.45 18.88 -25.78
CA SER A 13 20.35 18.61 -24.64
C SER A 13 19.90 17.40 -23.81
N VAL A 14 20.85 16.68 -23.21
CA VAL A 14 20.61 15.47 -22.40
C VAL A 14 19.76 15.75 -21.17
N ASP A 15 19.90 16.93 -20.58
CA ASP A 15 19.14 17.35 -19.39
C ASP A 15 17.77 17.96 -19.75
N ASN A 16 17.42 18.03 -21.03
CA ASN A 16 16.13 18.56 -21.45
C ASN A 16 15.00 17.55 -21.10
N PRO A 17 14.02 17.92 -20.24
CA PRO A 17 12.95 17.01 -19.83
C PRO A 17 12.07 16.57 -21.00
N ILE A 18 11.89 17.42 -22.02
CA ILE A 18 11.10 17.11 -23.22
C ILE A 18 11.80 16.01 -24.04
N ARG A 19 13.14 16.07 -24.14
CA ARG A 19 13.94 15.03 -24.80
C ARG A 19 13.78 13.69 -24.09
N ALA A 20 13.86 13.69 -22.76
CA ALA A 20 13.69 12.47 -21.97
C ALA A 20 12.30 11.84 -22.16
N ILE A 21 11.23 12.64 -22.04
CA ILE A 21 9.85 12.18 -22.22
C ILE A 21 9.63 11.64 -23.64
N ALA A 22 10.09 12.36 -24.66
CA ALA A 22 9.87 11.94 -26.03
C ALA A 22 10.72 10.71 -26.41
N LEU A 23 11.95 10.57 -25.91
CA LEU A 23 12.73 9.33 -26.07
C LEU A 23 12.06 8.14 -25.37
N GLU A 24 11.39 8.35 -24.23
CA GLU A 24 10.59 7.32 -23.56
C GLU A 24 9.44 6.82 -24.43
N LEU A 25 8.69 7.76 -25.02
CA LEU A 25 7.56 7.45 -25.90
C LEU A 25 8.02 6.75 -27.17
N LEU A 26 9.11 7.22 -27.79
CA LEU A 26 9.71 6.61 -28.97
C LEU A 26 10.22 5.19 -28.67
N TYR A 27 10.82 4.97 -27.49
CA TYR A 27 11.25 3.64 -27.06
C TYR A 27 10.07 2.69 -26.79
N LYS A 28 9.00 3.16 -26.13
CA LYS A 28 7.76 2.39 -25.93
C LYS A 28 7.13 2.00 -27.27
N LEU A 29 7.09 2.95 -28.21
CA LEU A 29 6.59 2.71 -29.57
C LEU A 29 7.45 1.67 -30.29
N GLN A 30 8.77 1.83 -30.29
CA GLN A 30 9.71 0.86 -30.88
C GLN A 30 9.50 -0.55 -30.29
N SER A 31 9.40 -0.68 -28.97
CA SER A 31 9.17 -1.97 -28.30
C SER A 31 7.83 -2.58 -28.69
N SER A 32 6.78 -1.78 -28.85
CA SER A 32 5.45 -2.28 -29.28
C SER A 32 5.44 -2.74 -30.74
N LEU A 33 6.17 -2.04 -31.62
CA LEU A 33 6.30 -2.36 -33.03
C LEU A 33 7.19 -3.59 -33.27
N ALA A 34 8.21 -3.81 -32.43
CA ALA A 34 9.04 -5.01 -32.49
C ALA A 34 8.26 -6.29 -32.11
N VAL A 35 7.25 -6.18 -31.23
CA VAL A 35 6.36 -7.29 -30.84
C VAL A 35 5.31 -7.55 -31.93
N ASN A 36 4.87 -6.51 -32.64
CA ASN A 36 3.88 -6.58 -33.72
C ASN A 36 4.58 -6.68 -35.10
N GLN A 37 5.04 -7.90 -35.45
CA GLN A 37 5.62 -8.31 -36.75
C GLN A 37 5.95 -7.18 -37.76
N GLU A 38 7.20 -6.72 -37.78
CA GLU A 38 7.77 -5.74 -38.73
C GLU A 38 7.53 -6.07 -40.23
N GLN A 39 7.20 -7.33 -40.52
CA GLN A 39 7.00 -7.85 -41.87
C GLN A 39 5.68 -7.40 -42.51
N GLN A 40 4.68 -6.99 -41.72
CA GLN A 40 3.37 -6.51 -42.21
C GLN A 40 3.27 -4.98 -42.37
N LEU A 41 4.33 -4.24 -42.03
CA LEU A 41 4.35 -2.78 -42.12
C LEU A 41 4.51 -2.30 -43.58
N GLU A 42 3.78 -1.26 -43.94
CA GLU A 42 3.94 -0.55 -45.22
C GLU A 42 5.34 0.10 -45.33
N ALA A 43 5.76 0.48 -46.54
CA ALA A 43 7.11 0.99 -46.78
C ALA A 43 7.43 2.26 -45.97
N GLU A 44 6.45 3.16 -45.83
CA GLU A 44 6.58 4.42 -45.07
C GLU A 44 6.69 4.16 -43.55
N ASP A 45 5.93 3.19 -43.04
CA ASP A 45 6.00 2.78 -41.63
C ASP A 45 7.33 2.10 -41.27
N ARG A 46 7.93 1.37 -42.23
CA ARG A 46 9.26 0.79 -42.04
C ARG A 46 10.33 1.86 -41.94
N GLU A 47 10.30 2.89 -42.77
CA GLU A 47 11.25 4.02 -42.70
C GLU A 47 11.12 4.75 -41.36
N LEU A 48 9.89 4.98 -40.88
CA LEU A 48 9.64 5.57 -39.57
C LEU A 48 10.21 4.69 -38.43
N VAL A 49 10.00 3.37 -38.46
CA VAL A 49 10.57 2.44 -37.47
C VAL A 49 12.10 2.48 -37.48
N MET A 50 12.72 2.52 -38.66
CA MET A 50 14.17 2.64 -38.81
C MET A 50 14.70 3.95 -38.24
N ALA A 51 14.01 5.07 -38.50
CA ALA A 51 14.35 6.39 -37.99
C ALA A 51 14.23 6.47 -36.45
N ILE A 52 13.18 5.88 -35.88
CA ILE A 52 12.99 5.76 -34.44
C ILE A 52 14.15 4.97 -33.83
N ARG A 53 14.48 3.80 -34.39
CA ARG A 53 15.57 2.95 -33.90
C ARG A 53 16.94 3.64 -33.96
N TYR A 54 17.19 4.43 -35.00
CA TYR A 54 18.42 5.21 -35.10
C TYR A 54 18.49 6.32 -34.04
N ALA A 55 17.38 7.04 -33.86
CA ALA A 55 17.30 8.11 -32.86
C ALA A 55 17.41 7.58 -31.42
N THR A 56 16.88 6.39 -31.15
CA THR A 56 17.03 5.70 -29.86
C THR A 56 18.33 4.92 -29.73
N ALA A 57 19.24 4.94 -30.72
CA ALA A 57 20.56 4.29 -30.67
C ALA A 57 21.74 5.26 -30.49
N THR A 58 21.48 6.54 -30.18
CA THR A 58 22.52 7.53 -29.90
C THR A 58 23.38 7.15 -28.68
N PRO A 59 24.60 7.69 -28.50
CA PRO A 59 25.54 7.28 -27.45
C PRO A 59 25.00 7.35 -26.00
N ASN A 60 23.96 8.15 -25.75
CA ASN A 60 23.32 8.31 -24.45
C ASN A 60 22.08 7.43 -24.25
N ALA A 61 21.65 6.72 -25.28
CA ALA A 61 20.53 5.78 -25.20
C ALA A 61 20.76 4.63 -24.21
N PRO A 62 21.97 4.07 -24.05
CA PRO A 62 22.21 3.04 -23.04
C PRO A 62 21.94 3.55 -21.61
N LEU A 63 22.32 4.81 -21.30
CA LEU A 63 22.03 5.41 -19.99
C LEU A 63 20.52 5.61 -19.79
N PHE A 64 19.81 6.04 -20.82
CA PHE A 64 18.35 6.23 -20.76
C PHE A 64 17.61 4.90 -20.55
N GLN A 65 18.00 3.87 -21.30
CA GLN A 65 17.46 2.52 -21.16
C GLN A 65 17.73 1.96 -19.76
N GLN A 66 18.96 2.13 -19.26
CA GLN A 66 19.33 1.70 -17.91
C GLN A 66 18.49 2.38 -16.83
N LYS A 67 18.24 3.69 -16.94
CA LYS A 67 17.37 4.42 -16.01
C LYS A 67 15.92 3.93 -16.07
N LEU A 68 15.40 3.65 -17.26
CA LEU A 68 14.04 3.14 -17.43
C LEU A 68 13.89 1.72 -16.86
N GLU A 69 14.88 0.86 -17.08
CA GLU A 69 14.91 -0.49 -16.50
C GLU A 69 15.01 -0.45 -14.99
N ALA A 70 15.86 0.44 -14.43
CA ALA A 70 15.96 0.65 -13.00
C ALA A 70 14.62 1.10 -12.41
N ALA A 71 13.97 2.11 -12.99
CA ALA A 71 12.64 2.57 -12.53
C ALA A 71 11.57 1.46 -12.62
N LYS A 72 11.58 0.63 -13.67
CA LYS A 72 10.68 -0.53 -13.78
C LYS A 72 10.99 -1.62 -12.76
N GLN A 73 12.25 -1.79 -12.37
CA GLN A 73 12.63 -2.75 -11.33
C GLN A 73 12.22 -2.23 -9.96
N GLU A 74 12.46 -0.96 -9.66
CA GLU A 74 12.06 -0.28 -8.44
C GLU A 74 10.54 -0.34 -8.26
N GLY A 75 9.75 0.10 -9.25
CA GLY A 75 8.28 0.04 -9.16
C GLY A 75 7.74 -1.39 -9.03
N ARG A 76 8.40 -2.40 -9.61
CA ARG A 76 8.04 -3.82 -9.37
C ARG A 76 8.36 -4.25 -7.95
N GLN A 77 9.50 -3.83 -7.40
CA GLN A 77 9.88 -4.16 -6.03
C GLN A 77 8.96 -3.48 -5.01
N GLU A 78 8.60 -2.22 -5.23
CA GLU A 78 7.63 -1.49 -4.42
C GLU A 78 6.26 -2.18 -4.47
N GLY A 79 5.73 -2.46 -5.66
CA GLY A 79 4.43 -3.13 -5.81
C GLY A 79 4.39 -4.54 -5.19
N ILE A 80 5.49 -5.30 -5.27
CA ILE A 80 5.59 -6.61 -4.57
C ILE A 80 5.58 -6.41 -3.05
N GLN A 81 6.25 -5.38 -2.53
CA GLN A 81 6.29 -5.11 -1.11
C GLN A 81 4.94 -4.63 -0.58
N GLU A 82 4.30 -3.68 -1.25
CA GLU A 82 2.96 -3.18 -0.92
C GLU A 82 1.94 -4.31 -0.98
N GLY A 83 1.87 -5.07 -2.08
CA GLY A 83 0.93 -6.18 -2.22
C GLY A 83 1.14 -7.30 -1.18
N ARG A 84 2.39 -7.57 -0.76
CA ARG A 84 2.65 -8.50 0.35
C ARG A 84 2.23 -7.93 1.71
N GLN A 85 2.28 -6.61 1.90
CA GLN A 85 1.83 -5.99 3.14
C GLN A 85 0.31 -5.97 3.20
N GLU A 86 -0.36 -5.47 2.17
CA GLU A 86 -1.82 -5.44 2.07
C GLU A 86 -2.42 -6.84 2.19
N GLY A 87 -1.94 -7.81 1.40
CA GLY A 87 -2.45 -9.18 1.44
C GLY A 87 -2.25 -9.87 2.80
N ARG A 88 -1.20 -9.50 3.56
CA ARG A 88 -1.02 -9.98 4.93
C ARG A 88 -2.06 -9.37 5.87
N GLN A 89 -2.31 -8.06 5.77
CA GLN A 89 -3.27 -7.38 6.61
C GLN A 89 -4.70 -7.87 6.33
N GLU A 90 -5.09 -7.98 5.06
CA GLU A 90 -6.39 -8.52 4.67
C GLU A 90 -6.56 -9.98 5.14
N GLY A 91 -5.50 -10.79 5.02
CA GLY A 91 -5.49 -12.16 5.52
C GLY A 91 -5.65 -12.24 7.04
N GLN A 92 -4.91 -11.45 7.80
CA GLN A 92 -5.02 -11.39 9.26
C GLN A 92 -6.41 -10.93 9.71
N ARG A 93 -6.97 -9.90 9.05
CA ARG A 93 -8.32 -9.42 9.30
C ARG A 93 -9.36 -10.52 9.06
N SER A 94 -9.28 -11.22 7.92
CA SER A 94 -10.21 -12.30 7.58
C SER A 94 -10.17 -13.44 8.59
N ILE A 95 -8.97 -13.78 9.09
CA ILE A 95 -8.79 -14.77 10.15
C ILE A 95 -9.48 -14.31 11.44
N LEU A 96 -9.30 -13.06 11.86
CA LEU A 96 -9.95 -12.53 13.06
C LEU A 96 -11.47 -12.48 12.93
N GLU A 97 -11.99 -11.97 11.82
CA GLU A 97 -13.44 -11.90 11.57
C GLU A 97 -14.06 -13.30 11.63
N SER A 98 -13.43 -14.27 10.95
CA SER A 98 -13.86 -15.67 10.97
C SER A 98 -13.74 -16.28 12.36
N PHE A 99 -12.67 -15.96 13.11
CA PHE A 99 -12.48 -16.42 14.48
C PHE A 99 -13.63 -15.97 15.39
N PHE A 100 -13.99 -14.68 15.35
CA PHE A 100 -15.08 -14.15 16.17
C PHE A 100 -16.44 -14.72 15.76
N LEU A 101 -16.75 -14.79 14.46
CA LEU A 101 -17.99 -15.35 13.97
C LEU A 101 -18.16 -16.84 14.32
N VAL A 102 -17.11 -17.65 14.20
CA VAL A 102 -17.18 -19.09 14.50
C VAL A 102 -17.21 -19.36 16.01
N ARG A 103 -16.40 -18.63 16.79
CA ARG A 103 -16.22 -18.90 18.21
C ARG A 103 -17.30 -18.26 19.07
N PHE A 104 -17.60 -17.00 18.83
CA PHE A 104 -18.52 -16.21 19.64
C PHE A 104 -19.89 -16.01 18.99
N GLY A 105 -20.03 -16.29 17.68
CA GLY A 105 -21.30 -16.19 16.97
C GLY A 105 -21.72 -14.77 16.58
N GLU A 106 -20.97 -13.75 17.02
CA GLU A 106 -21.25 -12.35 16.74
C GLU A 106 -19.98 -11.57 16.39
N LEU A 107 -20.16 -10.55 15.56
CA LEU A 107 -19.15 -9.54 15.26
C LEU A 107 -19.87 -8.20 15.15
N ASP A 108 -19.79 -7.39 16.21
CA ASP A 108 -20.38 -6.06 16.22
C ASP A 108 -19.47 -5.02 15.53
N ALA A 109 -20.01 -3.81 15.36
CA ALA A 109 -19.29 -2.71 14.70
C ALA A 109 -18.04 -2.25 15.49
N VAL A 110 -18.06 -2.35 16.82
CA VAL A 110 -16.93 -1.96 17.69
C VAL A 110 -15.77 -2.92 17.47
N LEU A 111 -16.02 -4.23 17.50
CA LEU A 111 -15.05 -5.26 17.20
C LEU A 111 -14.50 -5.09 15.80
N ALA A 112 -15.37 -4.95 14.79
CA ALA A 112 -14.96 -4.78 13.39
C ALA A 112 -14.02 -3.56 13.20
N ALA A 113 -14.29 -2.46 13.91
CA ALA A 113 -13.41 -1.29 13.89
C ALA A 113 -12.02 -1.61 14.44
N PHE A 114 -11.93 -2.35 15.55
CA PHE A 114 -10.64 -2.79 16.09
C PHE A 114 -9.93 -3.80 15.21
N LEU A 115 -10.64 -4.78 14.65
CA LEU A 115 -10.04 -5.82 13.79
C LEU A 115 -9.27 -5.20 12.62
N THR A 116 -9.78 -4.10 12.07
CA THR A 116 -9.12 -3.32 11.00
C THR A 116 -7.75 -2.78 11.43
N GLN A 117 -7.59 -2.39 12.70
CA GLN A 117 -6.33 -1.84 13.20
C GLN A 117 -5.35 -2.95 13.55
N VAL A 118 -5.80 -3.94 14.33
CA VAL A 118 -4.92 -5.02 14.81
C VAL A 118 -4.50 -5.99 13.71
N SER A 119 -5.14 -5.97 12.54
CA SER A 119 -4.69 -6.71 11.36
C SER A 119 -3.38 -6.17 10.75
N ALA A 120 -2.90 -5.01 11.20
CA ALA A 120 -1.57 -4.52 10.84
C ALA A 120 -0.47 -5.02 11.80
N LEU A 121 -0.81 -5.84 12.80
CA LEU A 121 0.18 -6.39 13.73
C LEU A 121 1.23 -7.27 13.03
N PRO A 122 2.48 -7.24 13.50
CA PRO A 122 3.49 -8.22 13.10
C PRO A 122 3.03 -9.65 13.37
N ALA A 123 3.50 -10.61 12.56
CA ALA A 123 3.03 -12.00 12.61
C ALA A 123 3.15 -12.64 14.01
N THR A 124 4.21 -12.32 14.77
CA THR A 124 4.41 -12.81 16.13
C THR A 124 3.37 -12.25 17.10
N GLU A 125 3.12 -10.94 17.06
CA GLU A 125 2.14 -10.27 17.92
C GLU A 125 0.72 -10.71 17.58
N PHE A 126 0.41 -10.85 16.29
CA PHE A 126 -0.86 -11.42 15.82
C PHE A 126 -1.08 -12.85 16.36
N THR A 127 -0.04 -13.68 16.36
CA THR A 127 -0.12 -15.05 16.92
C THR A 127 -0.42 -15.03 18.41
N ILE A 128 0.22 -14.13 19.16
CA ILE A 128 -0.03 -13.95 20.60
C ILE A 128 -1.48 -13.50 20.84
N LEU A 129 -1.96 -12.52 20.07
CA LEU A 129 -3.35 -12.05 20.13
C LEU A 129 -4.34 -13.20 19.92
N LEU A 130 -4.16 -14.02 18.87
CA LEU A 130 -5.02 -15.18 18.62
C LEU A 130 -5.02 -16.17 19.78
N LEU A 131 -3.86 -16.44 20.37
CA LEU A 131 -3.75 -17.34 21.52
C LEU A 131 -4.51 -16.77 22.74
N GLN A 132 -4.35 -15.48 23.03
CA GLN A 132 -5.06 -14.81 24.12
C GLN A 132 -6.58 -14.85 23.92
N LEU A 133 -7.06 -14.50 22.72
CA LEU A 133 -8.48 -14.60 22.36
C LEU A 133 -8.99 -16.04 22.47
N SER A 134 -8.17 -17.04 22.13
CA SER A 134 -8.53 -18.46 22.22
C SER A 134 -8.66 -19.00 23.64
N ALA A 135 -8.10 -18.31 24.63
CA ALA A 135 -8.19 -18.68 26.04
C ALA A 135 -9.40 -18.06 26.75
N MET A 136 -10.15 -17.17 26.09
CA MET A 136 -11.29 -16.47 26.69
C MET A 136 -12.54 -17.35 26.77
N ASN A 137 -13.38 -17.06 27.76
CA ASN A 137 -14.68 -17.70 27.95
C ASN A 137 -15.66 -17.32 26.82
N LEU A 138 -16.64 -18.19 26.55
CA LEU A 138 -17.68 -17.99 25.53
C LEU A 138 -18.93 -17.33 26.14
N ASP A 139 -18.72 -16.27 26.91
CA ASP A 139 -19.76 -15.51 27.59
C ASP A 139 -19.53 -14.00 27.38
N GLU A 140 -20.44 -13.19 27.94
CA GLU A 140 -20.36 -11.73 27.83
C GLU A 140 -19.05 -11.18 28.43
N GLN A 141 -18.55 -11.78 29.51
CA GLN A 141 -17.28 -11.37 30.12
C GLN A 141 -16.10 -11.62 29.19
N GLY A 142 -16.04 -12.79 28.54
CA GLY A 142 -15.03 -13.10 27.53
C GLY A 142 -15.09 -12.15 26.34
N MET A 143 -16.29 -11.74 25.91
CA MET A 143 -16.43 -10.74 24.87
C MET A 143 -15.95 -9.34 25.29
N GLN A 144 -16.23 -8.93 26.53
CA GLN A 144 -15.70 -7.66 27.06
C GLN A 144 -14.17 -7.70 27.18
N GLN A 145 -13.59 -8.82 27.62
CA GLN A 145 -12.14 -9.02 27.64
C GLN A 145 -11.53 -8.96 26.23
N ALA A 146 -12.22 -9.51 25.23
CA ALA A 146 -11.79 -9.42 23.85
C ALA A 146 -11.76 -7.96 23.36
N ARG A 147 -12.81 -7.18 23.62
CA ARG A 147 -12.85 -5.74 23.28
C ARG A 147 -11.73 -4.96 23.97
N GLN A 148 -11.49 -5.22 25.26
CA GLN A 148 -10.38 -4.61 26.02
C GLN A 148 -9.02 -4.95 25.44
N LEU A 149 -8.77 -6.24 25.17
CA LEU A 149 -7.50 -6.68 24.59
C LEU A 149 -7.25 -6.05 23.21
N LEU A 150 -8.27 -5.95 22.37
CA LEU A 150 -8.15 -5.33 21.07
C LEU A 150 -7.85 -3.83 21.18
N ALA A 151 -8.57 -3.11 22.06
CA ALA A 151 -8.31 -1.70 22.35
C ALA A 151 -6.88 -1.47 22.90
N GLU A 152 -6.41 -2.33 23.80
CA GLU A 152 -5.03 -2.29 24.30
C GLU A 152 -4.00 -2.44 23.18
N ASN A 153 -4.23 -3.36 22.24
CA ASN A 153 -3.32 -3.56 21.11
C ASN A 153 -3.29 -2.34 20.19
N VAL A 154 -4.43 -1.69 19.92
CA VAL A 154 -4.45 -0.42 19.16
C VAL A 154 -3.56 0.63 19.82
N TRP A 155 -3.66 0.77 21.14
CA TRP A 155 -2.85 1.73 21.87
C TRP A 155 -1.38 1.35 21.96
N ARG A 156 -1.07 0.05 22.12
CA ARG A 156 0.30 -0.45 22.08
C ARG A 156 0.95 -0.18 20.73
N MET A 157 0.23 -0.36 19.62
CA MET A 157 0.72 -0.05 18.28
C MET A 157 1.00 1.44 18.09
N ARG A 158 0.20 2.32 18.71
CA ARG A 158 0.34 3.78 18.57
C ARG A 158 1.42 4.38 19.48
N PHE A 159 1.46 3.95 20.74
CA PHE A 159 2.24 4.61 21.79
C PHE A 159 3.33 3.71 22.40
N GLY A 160 3.38 2.43 22.05
CA GLY A 160 4.25 1.46 22.71
C GLY A 160 3.77 1.14 24.13
N GLU A 161 4.68 1.18 25.10
CA GLU A 161 4.35 0.90 26.51
C GLU A 161 3.71 2.12 27.18
N LEU A 162 2.43 2.00 27.53
CA LEU A 162 1.63 3.06 28.15
C LEU A 162 1.57 3.03 29.68
N GLY A 163 2.19 2.01 30.30
CA GLY A 163 2.26 1.87 31.76
C GLY A 163 0.90 2.06 32.46
N GLU A 164 0.90 2.88 33.50
CA GLU A 164 -0.28 3.12 34.36
C GLU A 164 -1.45 3.85 33.67
N ARG A 165 -1.21 4.49 32.53
CA ARG A 165 -2.27 5.22 31.79
C ARG A 165 -3.09 4.31 30.88
N LEU A 166 -2.59 3.11 30.57
CA LEU A 166 -3.24 2.19 29.64
C LEU A 166 -4.71 1.88 30.01
N PRO A 167 -5.06 1.56 31.27
CA PRO A 167 -6.44 1.19 31.61
C PRO A 167 -7.44 2.32 31.35
N VAL A 168 -7.06 3.55 31.65
CA VAL A 168 -7.92 4.74 31.42
C VAL A 168 -8.10 4.98 29.93
N LEU A 169 -7.02 4.92 29.15
CA LEU A 169 -7.11 5.12 27.70
C LEU A 169 -7.93 4.04 27.00
N VAL A 170 -7.85 2.80 27.46
CA VAL A 170 -8.68 1.68 26.97
C VAL A 170 -10.14 1.93 27.31
N GLN A 171 -10.44 2.31 28.55
CA GLN A 171 -11.80 2.66 28.95
C GLN A 171 -12.38 3.78 28.10
N ASN A 172 -11.62 4.85 27.88
CA ASN A 172 -12.07 6.02 27.11
C ASN A 172 -12.33 5.66 25.65
N LEU A 173 -11.52 4.77 25.08
CA LEU A 173 -11.73 4.27 23.71
C LEU A 173 -12.98 3.41 23.60
N LEU A 174 -13.23 2.54 24.59
CA LEU A 174 -14.41 1.68 24.64
C LEU A 174 -15.71 2.42 25.00
N ALA A 175 -15.61 3.62 25.57
CA ALA A 175 -16.75 4.48 25.88
C ALA A 175 -17.33 5.20 24.65
N LEU A 176 -16.58 5.26 23.54
CA LEU A 176 -17.03 5.86 22.28
C LEU A 176 -18.16 5.03 21.65
N SER A 177 -19.05 5.70 20.92
CA SER A 177 -19.98 4.99 20.03
C SER A 177 -19.22 4.31 18.89
N ALA A 178 -19.83 3.30 18.26
CA ALA A 178 -19.19 2.58 17.16
C ALA A 178 -18.81 3.50 15.98
N GLU A 179 -19.63 4.52 15.71
CA GLU A 179 -19.38 5.51 14.65
C GLU A 179 -18.18 6.41 14.98
N GLU A 180 -18.15 6.95 16.21
CA GLU A 180 -17.04 7.78 16.69
C GLU A 180 -15.73 6.99 16.75
N LEU A 181 -15.79 5.75 17.23
CA LEU A 181 -14.64 4.85 17.27
C LEU A 181 -14.11 4.60 15.86
N THR A 182 -14.98 4.24 14.92
CA THR A 182 -14.58 3.97 13.53
C THR A 182 -13.91 5.18 12.91
N LEU A 183 -14.50 6.36 13.08
CA LEU A 183 -13.95 7.61 12.56
C LEU A 183 -12.59 7.94 13.19
N LEU A 184 -12.46 7.78 14.51
CA LEU A 184 -11.21 8.02 15.23
C LEU A 184 -10.10 7.07 14.74
N LEU A 185 -10.39 5.77 14.63
CA LEU A 185 -9.42 4.75 14.20
C LEU A 185 -8.98 4.93 12.74
N GLN A 186 -9.87 5.40 11.86
CA GLN A 186 -9.49 5.74 10.47
C GLN A 186 -8.53 6.93 10.40
N GLN A 187 -8.69 7.92 11.28
CA GLN A 187 -7.85 9.12 11.32
C GLN A 187 -6.58 8.92 12.15
N LEU A 188 -6.47 7.80 12.89
CA LEU A 188 -5.40 7.52 13.84
C LEU A 188 -3.97 7.69 13.29
N PRO A 189 -3.64 7.32 12.03
CA PRO A 189 -2.29 7.55 11.48
C PRO A 189 -1.95 9.04 11.30
N GLN A 190 -2.95 9.91 11.14
CA GLN A 190 -2.77 11.33 10.81
C GLN A 190 -2.79 12.24 12.05
N LEU A 191 -3.42 11.78 13.14
CA LEU A 191 -3.53 12.57 14.37
C LEU A 191 -2.20 12.63 15.10
N SER A 192 -1.90 13.76 15.73
CA SER A 192 -0.84 13.86 16.75
C SER A 192 -1.30 13.22 18.07
N ASN A 193 -0.35 12.95 18.96
CA ASN A 193 -0.67 12.36 20.27
C ASN A 193 -1.52 13.31 21.14
N GLU A 194 -1.32 14.61 21.03
CA GLU A 194 -2.08 15.62 21.79
C GLU A 194 -3.52 15.73 21.27
N GLU A 195 -3.70 15.80 19.95
CA GLU A 195 -5.03 15.82 19.32
C GLU A 195 -5.82 14.54 19.60
N LEU A 196 -5.14 13.40 19.62
CA LEU A 196 -5.74 12.11 19.91
C LEU A 196 -6.26 12.07 21.35
N LEU A 197 -5.47 12.52 22.34
CA LEU A 197 -5.88 12.57 23.73
C LEU A 197 -7.02 13.58 23.95
N ALA A 198 -7.03 14.71 23.24
CA ALA A 198 -8.10 15.71 23.33
C ALA A 198 -9.45 15.22 22.78
N ARG A 199 -9.45 14.20 21.91
CA ARG A 199 -10.66 13.59 21.33
C ARG A 199 -11.23 12.46 22.17
N LEU A 200 -10.48 11.94 23.14
CA LEU A 200 -10.96 10.91 24.04
C LEU A 200 -11.76 11.56 25.18
N PRO A 201 -12.85 10.94 25.64
CA PRO A 201 -13.53 11.37 26.85
C PRO A 201 -12.56 11.33 28.04
N ASN A 202 -12.74 12.25 29.01
CA ASN A 202 -11.94 12.31 30.24
C ASN A 202 -12.50 11.39 31.33
#